data_AF-A0A7C7Q229-F1
#
_entry.id   AF-A0A7C7Q229-F1
#
_cell.length_a   1.000
_cell.length_b   1.000
_cell.length_c   1.000
_cell.angle_alpha   90.00
_cell.angle_beta   90.00
_cell.angle_gamma   90.00
#
_symmetry.space_group_name_H-M   'P 1'
#
loop_
_entity.id
_entity.type
_entity.pdbx_description
1 polymer ?
#
loop_
_entity_poly.entity_id
_entity_poly.type
_entity_poly.pdbx_seq_one_letter_code
_entity_poly.pdbx_strand_id
1 'polypeptide(L)'
;SAKGITLRKVARESATLLINGKEITLKVETAKATLSPATAGGESGFSEVRLSRRDIRRITRDPGIMFREIRLVPYVRGGRTKGFIFEWIKPGSLFYRAGLRKGDILLSINNRTIRSAEDAFRLLQLLRNESSLRIVLLRKGQRREINVRIE
;
A
#
# COMPACT_ATOMS: atom_id res chain seq x y z
N SER A 1 4.13 1.01 -20.97
CA SER A 1 3.66 2.40 -20.84
C SER A 1 2.31 2.42 -20.13
N ALA A 2 2.25 2.89 -18.89
CA ALA A 2 0.99 2.99 -18.13
C ALA A 2 0.18 4.19 -18.65
N LYS A 3 -0.65 3.97 -19.68
CA LYS A 3 -1.55 4.98 -20.24
C LYS A 3 -2.54 5.42 -19.15
N GLY A 4 -2.47 6.67 -18.71
CA GLY A 4 -3.50 7.31 -17.87
C GLY A 4 -3.04 7.92 -16.55
N ILE A 5 -1.75 7.81 -16.18
CA ILE A 5 -1.20 8.44 -14.97
C ILE A 5 0.01 9.29 -15.36
N THR A 6 -0.07 10.59 -15.10
CA THR A 6 1.01 11.53 -15.35
C THR A 6 1.36 12.24 -14.06
N LEU A 7 2.63 12.15 -13.64
CA LEU A 7 3.14 12.97 -12.56
C LEU A 7 3.17 14.43 -13.03
N ARG A 8 2.38 15.30 -12.39
CA ARG A 8 2.21 16.69 -12.84
C ARG A 8 3.08 17.66 -12.05
N LYS A 9 3.22 17.43 -10.74
CA LYS A 9 4.04 18.29 -9.88
C LYS A 9 4.65 17.49 -8.74
N VAL A 10 5.90 17.76 -8.43
CA VAL A 10 6.57 17.27 -7.21
C VAL A 10 7.04 18.49 -6.43
N ALA A 11 6.69 18.52 -5.16
CA ALA A 11 7.17 19.48 -4.18
C ALA A 11 7.75 18.70 -2.99
N ARG A 12 8.51 19.40 -2.14
CA ARG A 12 9.20 18.82 -0.98
C ARG A 12 8.27 18.02 -0.05
N GLU A 13 7.00 18.43 0.05
CA GLU A 13 6.02 17.87 0.97
C GLU A 13 4.74 17.41 0.26
N SER A 14 4.72 17.40 -1.08
CA SER A 14 3.54 16.95 -1.81
C SER A 14 3.85 16.52 -3.23
N ALA A 15 3.09 15.57 -3.76
CA ALA A 15 3.10 15.24 -5.18
C ALA A 15 1.69 15.34 -5.76
N THR A 16 1.55 15.99 -6.91
CA THR A 16 0.31 16.09 -7.66
C THR A 16 0.37 15.14 -8.84
N LEU A 17 -0.56 14.19 -8.88
CA LEU A 17 -0.72 13.23 -9.95
C LEU A 17 -1.98 13.56 -10.74
N LEU A 18 -1.90 13.42 -12.07
CA LEU A 18 -3.05 13.43 -12.95
C LEU A 18 -3.42 11.98 -13.26
N ILE A 19 -4.61 11.55 -12.82
CA ILE A 19 -5.10 10.19 -13.00
C ILE A 19 -6.43 10.27 -13.75
N ASN A 20 -6.47 9.76 -14.99
CA ASN A 20 -7.67 9.80 -15.85
C ASN A 20 -8.31 11.20 -15.95
N GLY A 21 -7.48 12.25 -16.01
CA GLY A 21 -7.95 13.65 -16.08
C GLY A 21 -8.26 14.31 -14.74
N LYS A 22 -8.18 13.59 -13.61
CA LYS A 22 -8.39 14.14 -12.26
C LYS A 22 -7.07 14.38 -11.55
N GLU A 23 -6.91 15.56 -10.97
CA GLU A 23 -5.75 15.88 -10.14
C GLU A 23 -5.93 15.38 -8.70
N ILE A 24 -4.88 14.74 -8.18
CA ILE A 24 -4.82 14.24 -6.81
C ILE A 24 -3.51 14.70 -6.21
N THR A 25 -3.57 15.39 -5.07
CA THR A 25 -2.40 15.82 -4.30
C THR A 25 -2.20 14.91 -3.10
N LEU A 26 -1.03 14.28 -3.04
CA LEU A 26 -0.54 13.54 -1.90
C LEU A 26 0.21 14.51 -0.99
N LYS A 27 -0.14 14.59 0.29
CA LYS A 27 0.61 15.35 1.29
C LYS A 27 1.53 14.39 2.05
N VAL A 28 2.79 14.77 2.20
CA VAL A 28 3.81 14.07 2.98
C VAL A 28 3.87 14.74 4.34
N GLU A 29 3.33 14.08 5.37
CA GLU A 29 3.47 14.54 6.76
C GLU A 29 4.60 13.75 7.43
N THR A 30 5.57 14.46 7.99
CA THR A 30 6.82 13.87 8.47
C THR A 30 6.65 13.34 9.89
N ALA A 31 6.21 12.09 10.05
CA ALA A 31 6.18 11.43 11.36
C ALA A 31 7.55 10.81 11.71
N LYS A 32 8.19 11.30 12.78
CA LYS A 32 9.41 10.70 13.36
C LYS A 32 9.05 9.43 14.13
N ALA A 33 9.54 8.26 13.70
CA ALA A 33 9.46 7.03 14.50
C ALA A 33 10.72 6.17 14.33
N THR A 34 11.41 5.93 15.44
CA THR A 34 12.68 5.18 15.59
C THR A 34 12.37 3.73 15.95
N LEU A 35 12.80 2.73 15.16
CA LEU A 35 12.76 1.31 15.57
C LEU A 35 13.88 0.48 14.94
N SER A 36 14.65 -0.24 15.75
CA SER A 36 15.78 -1.14 15.41
C SER A 36 15.37 -2.43 14.66
N PRO A 37 16.29 -3.11 13.94
CA PRO A 37 15.99 -4.33 13.20
C PRO A 37 16.17 -5.59 14.08
N ALA A 38 15.22 -6.54 14.02
CA ALA A 38 15.45 -7.91 14.48
C ALA A 38 14.65 -8.92 13.64
N THR A 39 15.43 -9.76 12.95
CA THR A 39 15.34 -11.20 12.71
C THR A 39 14.01 -11.85 12.27
N ALA A 40 14.13 -12.63 11.19
CA ALA A 40 13.14 -13.55 10.65
C ALA A 40 13.01 -14.83 11.50
N GLY A 41 11.78 -15.31 11.67
CA GLY A 41 11.48 -16.61 12.25
C GLY A 41 10.07 -16.64 12.84
N GLY A 42 9.23 -17.56 12.35
CA GLY A 42 7.93 -17.85 12.95
C GLY A 42 6.81 -18.05 11.93
N GLU A 43 6.73 -19.25 11.38
CA GLU A 43 5.48 -19.79 10.81
C GLU A 43 4.44 -19.88 11.93
N SER A 44 3.33 -19.17 11.80
CA SER A 44 2.13 -19.41 12.61
C SER A 44 0.91 -18.84 11.90
N GLY A 45 0.09 -19.75 11.34
CA GLY A 45 -1.27 -19.50 10.88
C GLY A 45 -1.43 -18.36 9.87
N PHE A 46 -1.04 -18.56 8.62
CA PHE A 46 -1.48 -17.67 7.54
C PHE A 46 -2.98 -17.86 7.34
N SER A 47 -3.79 -16.96 7.89
CA SER A 47 -5.17 -16.82 7.45
C SER A 47 -5.12 -16.40 5.98
N GLU A 48 -5.35 -17.33 5.06
CA GLU A 48 -5.49 -17.01 3.63
C GLU A 48 -6.68 -16.06 3.50
N VAL A 49 -6.40 -14.79 3.22
CA VAL A 49 -7.47 -13.80 3.09
C VAL A 49 -8.00 -13.85 1.67
N ARG A 50 -9.28 -14.20 1.52
CA ARG A 50 -9.94 -14.30 0.21
C ARG A 50 -10.60 -12.98 -0.16
N LEU A 51 -10.22 -12.43 -1.31
CA LEU A 51 -10.81 -11.23 -1.88
C LEU A 51 -11.44 -11.56 -3.23
N SER A 52 -12.60 -10.98 -3.52
CA SER A 52 -13.24 -11.20 -4.80
C SER A 52 -12.55 -10.41 -5.91
N ARG A 53 -12.36 -11.04 -7.07
CA ARG A 53 -11.83 -10.39 -8.28
C ARG A 53 -12.68 -9.20 -8.71
N ARG A 54 -13.99 -9.23 -8.40
CA ARG A 54 -14.91 -8.10 -8.58
C ARG A 54 -14.48 -6.86 -7.78
N ASP A 55 -14.07 -7.03 -6.52
CA ASP A 55 -13.65 -5.92 -5.65
C ASP A 55 -12.32 -5.32 -6.14
N ILE A 56 -11.37 -6.18 -6.51
CA ILE A 56 -10.08 -5.75 -7.10
C ILE A 56 -10.31 -4.97 -8.40
N ARG A 57 -11.21 -5.45 -9.28
CA ARG A 57 -11.56 -4.73 -10.52
C ARG A 57 -12.19 -3.38 -10.25
N ARG A 58 -13.04 -3.25 -9.23
CA ARG A 58 -13.69 -1.98 -8.88
C ARG A 58 -12.65 -0.94 -8.45
N ILE A 59 -11.75 -1.33 -7.56
CA ILE A 59 -10.69 -0.47 -7.04
C ILE A 59 -9.69 -0.05 -8.12
N THR A 60 -9.33 -0.97 -9.02
CA THR A 60 -8.34 -0.69 -10.06
C THR A 60 -8.89 0.15 -11.20
N ARG A 61 -10.22 0.15 -11.40
CA ARG A 61 -10.91 1.00 -12.40
C ARG A 61 -11.12 2.43 -11.90
N ASP A 62 -11.35 2.61 -10.60
CA ASP A 62 -11.41 3.92 -9.95
C ASP A 62 -10.47 3.96 -8.74
N PRO A 63 -9.22 4.41 -8.95
CA PRO A 63 -8.26 4.56 -7.86
C PRO A 63 -8.71 5.51 -6.75
N GLY A 64 -9.66 6.41 -7.03
CA GLY A 64 -10.29 7.30 -6.06
C GLY A 64 -10.91 6.57 -4.87
N ILE A 65 -11.39 5.34 -5.07
CA ILE A 65 -11.96 4.49 -4.02
C ILE A 65 -10.92 4.20 -2.94
N MET A 66 -9.68 3.90 -3.31
CA MET A 66 -8.64 3.58 -2.32
C MET A 66 -8.28 4.77 -1.46
N PHE A 67 -8.13 5.94 -2.04
CA PHE A 67 -7.83 7.16 -1.28
C PHE A 67 -8.93 7.50 -0.26
N ARG A 68 -10.15 7.00 -0.47
CA ARG A 68 -11.26 7.12 0.48
C ARG A 68 -11.30 5.99 1.51
N GLU A 69 -10.57 4.90 1.27
CA GLU A 69 -10.52 3.73 2.15
C GLU A 69 -9.23 3.65 2.96
N ILE A 70 -8.13 4.26 2.52
CA ILE A 70 -6.84 4.25 3.20
C ILE A 70 -6.14 5.60 3.10
N ARG A 71 -5.31 5.91 4.11
CA ARG A 71 -4.34 7.00 4.08
C ARG A 71 -2.95 6.42 4.28
N LEU A 72 -2.10 6.59 3.28
CA LEU A 72 -0.70 6.15 3.29
C LEU A 72 0.22 7.36 3.41
N VAL A 73 1.18 7.30 4.33
CA VAL A 73 2.24 8.29 4.43
C VAL A 73 3.62 7.62 4.33
N PRO A 74 4.62 8.27 3.71
CA PRO A 74 5.96 7.69 3.60
C PRO A 74 6.56 7.39 4.97
N TYR A 75 7.08 6.17 5.16
CA TYR A 75 7.87 5.81 6.33
C TYR A 75 9.36 6.02 6.02
N VAL A 76 9.93 7.11 6.52
CA VAL A 76 11.32 7.52 6.25
C VAL A 76 12.22 7.15 7.42
N ARG A 77 13.34 6.47 7.13
CA ARG A 77 14.38 6.16 8.12
C ARG A 77 15.76 6.38 7.52
N GLY A 78 16.61 7.14 8.21
CA GLY A 78 17.95 7.49 7.73
C GLY A 78 17.92 8.26 6.41
N GLY A 79 16.96 9.19 6.25
CA GLY A 79 16.82 10.00 5.04
C GLY A 79 16.30 9.26 3.81
N ARG A 80 15.86 8.00 3.94
CA ARG A 80 15.35 7.19 2.82
C ARG A 80 13.98 6.61 3.13
N THR A 81 13.07 6.62 2.16
CA THR A 81 11.78 5.91 2.27
C THR A 81 12.02 4.41 2.38
N LYS A 82 11.56 3.80 3.47
CA LYS A 82 11.67 2.36 3.75
C LYS A 82 10.36 1.61 3.55
N GLY A 83 9.24 2.33 3.44
CA GLY A 83 7.92 1.78 3.23
C GLY A 83 6.84 2.85 3.33
N PHE A 84 5.60 2.43 3.52
CA PHE A 84 4.45 3.32 3.70
C PHE A 84 3.63 2.89 4.90
N ILE A 85 3.35 3.80 5.82
CA ILE A 85 2.52 3.50 6.99
C ILE A 85 1.04 3.75 6.65
N PHE A 86 0.18 2.81 7.04
CA PHE A 86 -1.26 2.95 7.02
C PHE A 86 -1.70 3.82 8.20
N GLU A 87 -1.72 5.13 8.01
CA GLU A 87 -2.14 6.09 9.04
C GLU A 87 -3.64 5.94 9.37
N TRP A 88 -4.42 5.59 8.35
CA TRP A 88 -5.84 5.30 8.50
C TRP A 88 -6.28 4.22 7.51
N ILE A 89 -7.21 3.38 7.96
CA ILE A 89 -7.90 2.39 7.15
C ILE A 89 -9.38 2.46 7.54
N LYS A 90 -10.25 2.62 6.54
CA LYS A 90 -11.70 2.60 6.71
C LYS A 90 -12.15 1.22 7.22
N PRO A 91 -12.84 1.13 8.37
CA PRO A 91 -13.42 -0.13 8.83
C PRO A 91 -14.34 -0.74 7.76
N GLY A 92 -14.26 -2.06 7.58
CA GLY A 92 -15.04 -2.79 6.57
C GLY A 92 -14.58 -2.62 5.11
N SER A 93 -13.58 -1.76 4.83
CA SER A 93 -12.97 -1.66 3.50
C SER A 93 -12.32 -2.96 3.03
N LEU A 94 -11.98 -3.02 1.74
CA LEU A 94 -11.24 -4.17 1.20
C LEU A 94 -9.92 -4.38 1.95
N PHE A 95 -9.20 -3.30 2.26
CA PHE A 95 -7.93 -3.34 3.00
C PHE A 95 -8.11 -3.84 4.44
N TYR A 96 -9.17 -3.41 5.12
CA TYR A 96 -9.48 -3.88 6.46
C TYR A 96 -9.84 -5.37 6.47
N ARG A 97 -10.64 -5.82 5.48
CA ARG A 97 -11.00 -7.22 5.27
C ARG A 97 -9.79 -8.06 4.88
N ALA A 98 -8.84 -7.48 4.14
CA ALA A 98 -7.54 -8.05 3.80
C ALA A 98 -6.61 -8.27 5.03
N GLY A 99 -7.05 -7.88 6.23
CA GLY A 99 -6.28 -8.06 7.47
C GLY A 99 -5.29 -6.93 7.76
N LEU A 100 -5.26 -5.88 6.93
CA LEU A 100 -4.46 -4.68 7.19
C LEU A 100 -5.07 -3.86 8.33
N ARG A 101 -4.21 -3.18 9.08
CA ARG A 101 -4.57 -2.41 10.27
C ARG A 101 -3.84 -1.06 10.28
N LYS A 102 -4.43 -0.09 10.98
CA LYS A 102 -3.78 1.19 11.27
C LYS A 102 -2.43 0.96 11.96
N GLY A 103 -1.41 1.68 11.52
CA GLY A 103 -0.05 1.58 12.03
C GLY A 103 0.81 0.48 11.37
N ASP A 104 0.23 -0.31 10.45
CA ASP A 104 1.03 -1.21 9.63
C ASP A 104 1.96 -0.41 8.71
N ILE A 105 3.19 -0.87 8.56
CA ILE A 105 4.15 -0.30 7.60
C ILE A 105 4.30 -1.29 6.44
N LEU A 106 3.73 -0.95 5.30
CA LEU A 106 3.89 -1.71 4.07
C LEU A 106 5.33 -1.63 3.58
N LEU A 107 5.97 -2.80 3.40
CA LEU A 107 7.35 -2.89 2.90
C LEU A 107 7.39 -3.34 1.43
N SER A 108 6.65 -4.40 1.10
CA SER A 108 6.61 -4.94 -0.27
C SER A 108 5.32 -5.68 -0.57
N ILE A 109 4.98 -5.75 -1.86
CA ILE A 109 3.89 -6.58 -2.41
C ILE A 109 4.50 -7.42 -3.54
N ASN A 110 4.27 -8.73 -3.57
CA ASN A 110 4.82 -9.66 -4.57
C ASN A 110 6.33 -9.45 -4.79
N ASN A 111 7.07 -9.38 -3.69
CA ASN A 111 8.53 -9.16 -3.63
C ASN A 111 9.01 -7.81 -4.21
N ARG A 112 8.12 -6.90 -4.59
CA ARG A 112 8.45 -5.56 -5.06
C ARG A 112 8.35 -4.56 -3.91
N THR A 113 9.46 -3.87 -3.64
CA THR A 113 9.53 -2.84 -2.59
C THR A 113 8.72 -1.61 -2.99
N ILE A 114 7.96 -1.04 -2.06
CA ILE A 114 7.19 0.20 -2.28
C ILE A 114 8.03 1.38 -1.86
N ARG A 115 8.41 2.27 -2.79
CA ARG A 115 9.23 3.46 -2.47
C ARG A 115 8.53 4.77 -2.78
N SER A 116 7.48 4.72 -3.58
CA SER A 116 6.66 5.86 -3.98
C SER A 116 5.17 5.50 -3.98
N ALA A 117 4.30 6.51 -3.95
CA ALA A 117 2.88 6.29 -4.16
C ALA A 117 2.61 5.72 -5.57
N GLU A 118 3.39 6.12 -6.57
CA GLU A 118 3.33 5.54 -7.91
C GLU A 118 3.61 4.03 -7.92
N ASP A 119 4.55 3.54 -7.11
CA ASP A 119 4.79 2.10 -6.97
C ASP A 119 3.56 1.40 -6.42
N ALA A 120 2.89 1.97 -5.41
CA ALA A 120 1.65 1.43 -4.88
C ALA A 120 0.58 1.32 -5.98
N PHE A 121 0.39 2.37 -6.78
CA PHE A 121 -0.56 2.36 -7.92
C PHE A 121 -0.20 1.35 -9.01
N ARG A 122 1.08 1.26 -9.39
CA ARG A 122 1.54 0.27 -10.37
C ARG A 122 1.27 -1.14 -9.88
N LEU A 123 1.50 -1.40 -8.60
CA LEU A 123 1.20 -2.71 -8.01
C LEU A 123 -0.28 -3.03 -8.08
N LEU A 124 -1.15 -2.07 -7.79
CA LEU A 124 -2.59 -2.23 -7.90
C LEU A 124 -3.03 -2.63 -9.32
N GLN A 125 -2.43 -2.03 -10.36
CA GLN A 125 -2.69 -2.45 -11.74
C GLN A 125 -2.22 -3.88 -12.02
N LEU A 126 -1.09 -4.29 -11.45
CA LEU A 126 -0.58 -5.66 -11.57
C LEU A 126 -1.49 -6.68 -10.86
N LEU A 127 -2.19 -6.30 -9.77
CA LEU A 127 -3.11 -7.21 -9.07
C LEU A 127 -4.31 -7.64 -9.93
N ARG A 128 -4.67 -6.88 -10.97
CA ARG A 128 -5.83 -7.21 -11.83
C ARG A 128 -5.71 -8.59 -12.47
N ASN A 129 -4.47 -8.97 -12.80
CA ASN A 129 -4.17 -10.20 -13.52
C ASN A 129 -3.63 -11.29 -12.60
N GLU A 130 -3.43 -10.99 -11.31
CA GLU A 130 -2.95 -11.98 -10.36
C GLU A 130 -4.06 -12.79 -9.72
N SER A 131 -3.68 -13.98 -9.28
CA SER A 131 -4.57 -14.89 -8.52
C SER A 131 -4.23 -14.91 -7.03
N SER A 132 -3.05 -14.40 -6.66
CA SER A 132 -2.65 -14.25 -5.26
C SER A 132 -1.68 -13.09 -5.05
N LEU A 133 -1.68 -12.52 -3.85
CA LEU A 133 -0.82 -11.42 -3.43
C LEU A 133 -0.10 -11.77 -2.15
N ARG A 134 1.21 -11.57 -2.13
CA ARG A 134 2.06 -11.67 -0.95
C ARG A 134 2.39 -10.28 -0.45
N ILE A 135 1.81 -9.86 0.66
CA ILE A 135 2.03 -8.55 1.28
C ILE A 135 2.97 -8.73 2.47
N VAL A 136 4.08 -7.99 2.48
CA VAL A 136 5.01 -7.98 3.61
C VAL A 136 4.99 -6.61 4.28
N LEU A 137 4.81 -6.62 5.61
CA LEU A 137 4.63 -5.41 6.41
C LEU A 137 5.35 -5.51 7.76
N LEU A 138 5.51 -4.38 8.45
CA LEU A 138 5.82 -4.33 9.87
C LEU A 138 4.56 -3.96 10.66
N ARG A 139 4.27 -4.71 11.72
CA ARG A 139 3.20 -4.42 12.67
C ARG A 139 3.76 -4.48 14.07
N LYS A 140 3.67 -3.38 14.82
CA LYS A 140 4.25 -3.27 16.18
C LYS A 140 5.73 -3.71 16.23
N GLY A 141 6.50 -3.32 15.22
CA GLY A 141 7.92 -3.68 15.09
C GLY A 141 8.20 -5.09 14.55
N GLN A 142 7.21 -5.97 14.47
CA GLN A 142 7.38 -7.34 13.96
C GLN A 142 7.10 -7.42 12.47
N ARG A 143 7.97 -8.08 11.72
CA ARG A 143 7.74 -8.38 10.30
C ARG A 143 6.63 -9.42 10.18
N ARG A 144 5.64 -9.13 9.34
CA ARG A 144 4.51 -10.02 9.07
C ARG A 144 4.30 -10.16 7.57
N GLU A 145 3.70 -11.27 7.21
CA GLU A 145 3.29 -11.58 5.85
C GLU A 145 1.79 -11.89 5.82
N ILE A 146 1.10 -11.31 4.84
CA ILE A 146 -0.31 -11.58 4.57
C ILE A 146 -0.40 -12.11 3.14
N ASN A 147 -0.94 -13.32 3.02
CA ASN A 147 -1.21 -13.95 1.74
C ASN A 147 -2.70 -13.77 1.41
N VAL A 148 -2.96 -13.13 0.28
CA VAL A 148 -4.30 -12.79 -0.19
C VAL A 148 -4.59 -13.59 -1.45
N ARG A 149 -5.69 -14.33 -1.49
CA ARG A 149 -6.15 -15.05 -2.69
C ARG A 149 -7.24 -14.24 -3.39
N ILE A 150 -7.16 -14.17 -4.73
CA ILE A 150 -8.11 -13.42 -5.55
C ILE A 150 -8.99 -14.41 -6.31
N GLU A 151 -10.27 -14.43 -5.96
CA GLU A 151 -11.28 -15.36 -6.50
C GLU A 151 -12.32 -14.63 -7.36
#